data_AF-A0A7W8CVK9-F1
#
_entry.id   AF-A0A7W8CVK9-F1
#
_cell.length_a   1.000
_cell.length_b   1.000
_cell.length_c   1.000
_cell.angle_alpha   90.00
_cell.angle_beta   90.00
_cell.angle_gamma   90.00
#
_symmetry.space_group_name_H-M   'P 1'
#
loop_
_entity.id
_entity.type
_entity.pdbx_description
1 polymer ?
#
loop_
_entity_poly.entity_id
_entity_poly.type
_entity_poly.pdbx_seq_one_letter_code
_entity_poly.pdbx_strand_id
1 'polypeptide(L)'
;MEFSNFSFHAIQDPTGIMVGNRYEFLVDVEVDEDDELYTAGGLELRVILAVDDNGARIAHYNFVDKLSKEILEFALEEDEEQEVLAFCQEKL
;
A
#
# COMPACT_ATOMS: atom_id res chain seq x y z
N MET A 1 0.82 13.02 -0.63
CA MET A 1 1.90 12.02 -0.83
C MET A 1 2.47 12.08 -2.23
N GLU A 2 3.78 11.87 -2.38
CA GLU A 2 4.40 11.51 -3.66
C GLU A 2 4.86 10.04 -3.65
N PHE A 3 4.63 9.33 -4.76
CA PHE A 3 5.04 7.93 -4.93
C PHE A 3 6.31 7.86 -5.79
N SER A 4 7.43 7.44 -5.19
CA SER A 4 8.75 7.54 -5.84
C SER A 4 9.24 6.20 -6.41
N ASN A 5 9.17 5.13 -5.63
CA ASN A 5 9.47 3.77 -6.09
C ASN A 5 8.32 2.84 -5.73
N PHE A 6 8.10 1.80 -6.52
CA PHE A 6 7.14 0.77 -6.18
C PHE A 6 7.61 -0.60 -6.68
N SER A 7 7.18 -1.64 -5.99
CA SER A 7 7.27 -3.01 -6.44
C SER A 7 6.01 -3.75 -6.03
N PHE A 8 5.59 -4.74 -6.81
CA PHE A 8 4.44 -5.55 -6.43
C PHE A 8 4.63 -7.01 -6.80
N HIS A 9 3.95 -7.89 -6.06
CA HIS A 9 3.94 -9.32 -6.31
C HIS A 9 2.54 -9.90 -6.12
N ALA A 10 2.17 -10.87 -6.98
CA ALA A 10 0.94 -11.61 -6.82
C ALA A 10 1.06 -12.62 -5.67
N ILE A 11 0.18 -12.51 -4.68
CA ILE A 11 0.12 -13.43 -3.55
C ILE A 11 -0.41 -14.76 -4.05
N GLN A 12 0.42 -15.80 -3.94
CA GLN A 12 -0.01 -17.15 -4.26
C GLN A 12 -0.93 -17.66 -3.15
N ASP A 13 -2.18 -17.96 -3.50
CA ASP A 13 -3.11 -18.66 -2.62
C ASP A 13 -3.12 -20.17 -2.96
N PRO A 14 -2.24 -20.99 -2.34
CA PRO A 14 -2.24 -22.43 -2.57
C PRO A 14 -3.51 -23.12 -2.03
N THR A 15 -4.29 -22.44 -1.19
CA THR A 15 -5.51 -23.03 -0.61
C THR A 15 -6.73 -22.88 -1.52
N GLY A 16 -6.73 -21.88 -2.42
CA GLY A 16 -7.84 -21.57 -3.30
C GLY A 16 -9.10 -21.11 -2.57
N ILE A 17 -8.97 -20.66 -1.32
CA ILE A 17 -10.08 -20.17 -0.49
C ILE A 17 -10.35 -18.69 -0.80
N MET A 18 -9.35 -17.95 -1.27
CA MET A 18 -9.48 -16.54 -1.57
C MET A 18 -10.25 -16.33 -2.88
N VAL A 19 -11.28 -15.49 -2.80
CA VAL A 19 -12.00 -15.02 -4.00
C VAL A 19 -11.16 -13.95 -4.67
N GLY A 20 -10.85 -14.16 -5.96
CA GLY A 20 -10.04 -13.24 -6.75
C GLY A 20 -8.53 -13.39 -6.59
N ASN A 21 -7.79 -12.46 -7.18
CA ASN A 21 -6.34 -12.36 -7.08
C ASN A 21 -5.96 -11.34 -6.00
N ARG A 22 -4.89 -11.61 -5.26
CA ARG A 22 -4.33 -10.64 -4.33
C ARG A 22 -2.92 -10.26 -4.75
N TYR A 23 -2.60 -9.00 -4.50
CA TYR A 23 -1.30 -8.44 -4.83
C TYR A 23 -0.80 -7.68 -3.62
N GLU A 24 0.46 -7.88 -3.31
CA GLU A 24 1.18 -7.08 -2.34
C GLU A 24 1.97 -6.02 -3.09
N PHE A 25 1.66 -4.76 -2.80
CA PHE A 25 2.38 -3.59 -3.26
C PHE A 25 3.25 -3.06 -2.12
N LEU A 26 4.49 -2.73 -2.44
CA LEU A 26 5.42 -2.00 -1.58
C LEU A 26 5.74 -0.72 -2.32
N VAL A 27 5.26 0.41 -1.79
CA VAL A 27 5.36 1.73 -2.41
C VAL A 27 6.16 2.63 -1.49
N ASP A 28 7.25 3.20 -1.99
CA ASP A 28 7.97 4.25 -1.30
C ASP A 28 7.17 5.54 -1.39
N VAL A 29 6.86 6.09 -0.22
CA VAL A 29 6.08 7.30 -0.09
C VAL A 29 6.96 8.40 0.50
N GLU A 30 6.96 9.55 -0.17
CA GLU A 30 7.57 10.77 0.34
C GLU A 30 6.46 11.74 0.76
N VAL A 31 6.61 12.28 1.96
CA VAL A 31 5.72 13.27 2.58
C VAL A 31 6.58 14.45 3.06
N ASP A 32 5.97 15.63 3.14
CA ASP A 32 6.63 16.84 3.59
C ASP A 32 7.06 16.74 5.07
N GLU A 33 8.08 17.49 5.50
CA GLU A 33 8.59 17.42 6.89
C GLU A 33 7.58 17.87 7.95
N ASP A 34 6.58 18.65 7.55
CA ASP A 34 5.48 19.12 8.40
C ASP A 34 4.29 18.14 8.44
N ASP A 35 4.36 17.03 7.71
CA ASP A 35 3.30 16.02 7.65
C ASP A 35 3.33 15.09 8.88
N GLU A 36 2.17 14.66 9.35
CA GLU A 36 2.05 13.77 10.52
C GLU A 36 2.69 12.40 10.27
N LEU A 37 2.77 11.99 9.01
CA LEU A 37 3.39 10.73 8.60
C LEU A 37 4.91 10.83 8.48
N TYR A 38 5.49 12.03 8.52
CA TYR A 38 6.90 12.23 8.23
C TYR A 38 7.82 11.44 9.16
N THR A 39 8.76 10.73 8.53
CA THR A 39 9.85 10.04 9.21
C THR A 39 11.17 10.37 8.54
N ALA A 40 12.21 10.61 9.34
CA ALA A 40 13.55 10.90 8.82
C ALA A 40 14.16 9.72 8.03
N GLY A 41 13.63 8.50 8.21
CA GLY A 41 14.03 7.30 7.49
C GLY A 41 13.35 7.12 6.13
N GLY A 42 12.27 7.85 5.87
CA GLY A 42 11.36 7.63 4.75
C GLY A 42 10.32 6.53 5.05
N LEU A 43 9.19 6.59 4.36
CA LEU A 43 8.06 5.68 4.53
C LEU A 43 7.98 4.67 3.39
N GLU A 44 7.62 3.44 3.73
CA GLU A 44 7.19 2.41 2.81
C GLU A 44 5.73 2.06 3.13
N LEU A 45 4.84 2.32 2.17
CA LEU A 45 3.44 1.94 2.23
C LEU A 45 3.28 0.55 1.64
N ARG A 46 2.91 -0.41 2.49
CA ARG A 46 2.60 -1.78 2.08
C ARG A 46 1.09 -1.93 1.94
N VAL A 47 0.64 -2.27 0.73
CA VAL A 47 -0.79 -2.37 0.38
C VAL A 47 -1.08 -3.77 -0.13
N ILE A 48 -2.09 -4.41 0.47
CA ILE A 48 -2.64 -5.67 -0.01
C ILE A 48 -3.88 -5.34 -0.83
N LEU A 49 -3.74 -5.40 -2.16
CA LEU A 49 -4.84 -5.22 -3.10
C LEU A 49 -5.54 -6.56 -3.32
N ALA A 50 -6.87 -6.58 -3.18
CA ALA A 50 -7.70 -7.70 -3.57
C ALA A 50 -8.51 -7.33 -4.82
N VAL A 51 -8.41 -8.15 -5.86
CA VAL A 51 -9.05 -7.95 -7.16
C VAL A 51 -9.94 -9.14 -7.46
N ASP A 52 -11.25 -8.89 -7.55
CA ASP A 52 -12.25 -9.90 -7.88
C ASP A 52 -13.19 -9.41 -8.99
N ASP A 53 -14.24 -10.17 -9.32
CA ASP A 53 -15.21 -9.83 -10.36
C ASP A 53 -15.94 -8.49 -10.13
N ASN A 54 -15.96 -7.99 -8.89
CA ASN A 54 -16.57 -6.70 -8.53
C ASN A 54 -15.58 -5.52 -8.60
N GLY A 55 -14.31 -5.77 -8.93
CA GLY A 55 -13.26 -4.76 -9.04
C GLY A 55 -12.10 -4.98 -8.07
N ALA A 56 -11.32 -3.92 -7.87
CA ALA A 56 -10.16 -3.92 -6.99
C ALA A 56 -10.42 -3.08 -5.74
N ARG A 57 -9.99 -3.58 -4.58
CA ARG A 57 -10.10 -2.91 -3.28
C ARG A 57 -8.83 -3.12 -2.47
N ILE A 58 -8.54 -2.18 -1.57
CA ILE A 58 -7.49 -2.36 -0.57
C ILE A 58 -8.04 -3.27 0.53
N ALA A 59 -7.48 -4.47 0.67
CA ALA A 59 -7.84 -5.42 1.71
C ALA A 59 -7.15 -5.11 3.05
N HIS A 60 -5.94 -4.57 2.96
CA HIS A 60 -5.15 -4.14 4.11
C HIS A 60 -4.05 -3.18 3.65
N TYR A 61 -3.66 -2.24 4.50
CA TYR A 61 -2.48 -1.40 4.28
C TYR A 61 -1.78 -1.15 5.61
N ASN A 62 -0.49 -0.84 5.54
CA ASN A 62 0.29 -0.34 6.67
C ASN A 62 1.47 0.50 6.20
N PHE A 63 1.88 1.45 7.03
CA PHE A 63 3.11 2.21 6.84
C PHE A 63 4.24 1.53 7.58
N VAL A 64 5.43 1.53 6.99
CA VAL A 64 6.64 0.97 7.57
C VAL A 64 7.72 2.03 7.50
N ASP A 65 8.31 2.36 8.64
CA ASP A 65 9.50 3.21 8.68
C ASP A 65 10.68 2.45 8.05
N LYS A 66 11.33 3.02 7.04
CA LYS A 66 12.37 2.31 6.30
C LYS A 66 13.65 2.11 7.11
N LEU A 67 13.88 2.93 8.13
CA LEU A 67 15.06 2.91 8.99
C LEU A 67 14.88 1.96 10.19
N SER A 68 13.81 2.11 10.96
CA SER A 68 13.53 1.28 12.14
C SER A 68 12.85 -0.04 11.79
N LYS A 69 12.26 -0.15 10.59
CA LYS A 69 11.44 -1.29 10.16
C LYS A 69 10.22 -1.52 11.05
N GLU A 70 9.81 -0.49 11.79
CA GLU A 70 8.61 -0.53 12.61
C GLU A 70 7.38 -0.29 11.74
N ILE A 71 6.32 -1.02 12.06
CA ILE A 71 5.00 -0.78 11.47
C ILE A 71 4.39 0.41 12.20
N LEU A 72 4.06 1.44 11.45
CA LEU A 72 3.40 2.64 11.94
C LEU A 72 1.90 2.44 11.79
N GLU A 73 1.17 2.59 12.90
CA GLU A 73 -0.29 2.47 12.95
C GLU A 73 -0.98 3.76 12.47
N PHE A 74 -0.52 4.29 11.34
CA PHE A 74 -1.15 5.41 10.68
C PHE A 74 -2.25 4.93 9.74
N ALA A 75 -3.35 5.67 9.70
CA ALA A 75 -4.42 5.46 8.75
C ALA A 75 -4.23 6.41 7.57
N LEU A 76 -4.51 5.92 6.36
CA LEU A 76 -4.69 6.80 5.21
C LEU A 76 -5.98 7.59 5.40
N GLU A 77 -5.98 8.85 5.02
CA GLU A 77 -7.21 9.61 4.88
C GLU A 77 -8.05 9.08 3.70
N GLU A 78 -9.35 9.39 3.67
CA GLU A 78 -10.27 8.83 2.67
C GLU A 78 -9.89 9.23 1.23
N ASP A 79 -9.36 10.43 1.04
CA ASP A 79 -8.85 10.91 -0.25
C ASP A 79 -7.54 10.19 -0.63
N GLU A 80 -6.63 9.99 0.32
CA GLU A 80 -5.36 9.30 0.09
C GLU A 80 -5.55 7.80 -0.20
N GLU A 81 -6.50 7.15 0.49
CA GLU A 81 -6.83 5.74 0.23
C GLU A 81 -7.32 5.56 -1.22
N GLN A 82 -8.10 6.51 -1.73
CA GLN A 82 -8.56 6.51 -3.12
C GLN A 82 -7.39 6.73 -4.10
N GLU A 83 -6.47 7.64 -3.80
CA GLU A 83 -5.26 7.85 -4.62
C GLU A 83 -4.39 6.58 -4.67
N VAL A 84 -4.14 5.95 -3.52
CA VAL A 84 -3.36 4.71 -3.43
C VAL A 84 -4.05 3.57 -4.19
N LEU A 85 -5.37 3.44 -4.04
CA LEU A 85 -6.15 2.44 -4.77
C LEU A 85 -6.04 2.65 -6.28
N ALA A 86 -6.21 3.88 -6.75
CA ALA A 86 -6.11 4.23 -8.17
C ALA A 86 -4.70 3.96 -8.70
N PHE A 87 -3.66 4.30 -7.93
CA PHE A 87 -2.28 4.00 -8.28
C PHE A 87 -2.03 2.50 -8.41
N CYS A 88 -2.45 1.70 -7.41
CA CYS A 88 -2.28 0.24 -7.45
C CYS A 88 -3.04 -0.39 -8.61
N GLN A 89 -4.25 0.10 -8.92
CA GLN A 89 -5.04 -0.37 -10.06
C GLN A 89 -4.39 -0.03 -11.40
N GLU A 90 -3.78 1.16 -11.54
CA GLU A 90 -3.12 1.57 -12.78
C GLU A 90 -1.85 0.76 -13.07
N LYS A 91 -1.14 0.33 -12.02
CA LYS A 91 0.13 -0.42 -12.15
C LYS A 91 -0.02 -1.94 -12.24
N LEU A 92 -1.22 -2.46 -11.96
CA LEU A 92 -1.53 -3.89 -12.02
C LEU A 92 -1.53 -4.43 -13.45
#